data_AF-A0A933HTB3-F1
#
_entry.id   AF-A0A933HTB3-F1
#
_cell.length_a   1.000
_cell.length_b   1.000
_cell.length_c   1.000
_cell.angle_alpha   90.00
_cell.angle_beta   90.00
_cell.angle_gamma   90.00
#
_symmetry.space_group_name_H-M   'P 1'
#
loop_
_entity.id
_entity.type
_entity.pdbx_description
1 polymer ?
#
loop_
_entity_poly.entity_id
_entity_poly.type
_entity_poly.pdbx_seq_one_letter_code
_entity_poly.pdbx_strand_id
1 'polypeptide(L)'
;MAQGPEESEGVDLSQVIGALARRLWTIAAVTGLATTGALIYVLTAKPVYTAAALILIEKEEKGRAGSETTVSESKADDYYQTQYRLLMSRSLMKKVYETQALSSTEFAGGVDSLLPAVTISPVPRSRLVNVQVSSFDPDLATRVSNSIAETFVAQNLENKLFIAKDILATLQQKIERGSELEDRYQSLPSVLANPLIQELKSGQARLQTRLGELSSRYTELHPERVRLKAETAAIQFRIREETLRTVQVMKAELSGQLLGNNVRVVDPAEVPTTPSKPNKKRTLLLAVLMGLVAGCGLALVLEHIDLSIRSQDDVENRLGLPFLGSVTKSAKFHGASAQELSTLMTGAESFTGEAFKNIRTMMGFASASKEMRRVLITSSVQGEGKTFLTINLALVFAQLGQKVLLIDGDLRRPGIHKAFNLSKERGLSDFLAHGKDPSELDSIAQDTAFPNLKAMVCGTVPPNPSELLSTPKLGAIAEWAGRRFDQVFVDGTPVFPITDAILWGRALDGVIFVVQYGGVHANLAVKAKQKLMEGGIKLAGAVLNKVVLEGRGYGYYDRYYHYYQYYHYYRDEERDKDKGSSKLV
;
A
#
# COMPACT_ATOMS: atom_id res chain seq x y z
N MET A 1 34.73 -32.39 -8.43
CA MET A 1 33.74 -31.58 -7.68
C MET A 1 33.00 -30.74 -8.71
N ALA A 2 31.83 -31.20 -9.14
CA ALA A 2 30.96 -30.45 -10.05
C ALA A 2 29.98 -29.65 -9.18
N GLN A 3 30.08 -28.32 -9.23
CA GLN A 3 29.09 -27.43 -8.64
C GLN A 3 27.87 -27.41 -9.56
N GLY A 4 26.72 -27.85 -9.04
CA GLY A 4 25.42 -27.69 -9.70
C GLY A 4 25.00 -26.22 -9.75
N PRO A 5 24.13 -25.83 -10.69
CA PRO A 5 23.69 -24.45 -10.80
C PRO A 5 22.82 -24.09 -9.58
N GLU A 6 23.17 -22.99 -8.92
CA GLU A 6 22.29 -22.34 -7.94
C GLU A 6 21.04 -21.85 -8.69
N GLU A 7 19.91 -22.51 -8.48
CA GLU A 7 18.61 -21.97 -8.85
C GLU A 7 18.36 -20.74 -7.97
N SER A 8 18.31 -19.56 -8.60
CA SER A 8 17.91 -18.33 -7.95
C SER A 8 16.50 -18.49 -7.37
N GLU A 9 16.36 -18.40 -6.05
CA GLU A 9 15.09 -18.20 -5.34
C GLU A 9 14.49 -16.82 -5.72
N GLY A 10 14.06 -16.67 -6.97
CA GLY A 10 13.24 -15.57 -7.40
C GLY A 10 11.82 -15.81 -6.89
N VAL A 11 11.27 -14.86 -6.13
CA VAL A 11 9.85 -14.86 -5.78
C VAL A 11 9.05 -14.92 -7.08
N ASP A 12 8.37 -16.03 -7.33
CA ASP A 12 7.57 -16.23 -8.52
C ASP A 12 6.36 -15.29 -8.49
N LEU A 13 6.44 -14.19 -9.25
CA LEU A 13 5.40 -13.17 -9.30
C LEU A 13 4.04 -13.76 -9.71
N SER A 14 4.03 -14.85 -10.48
CA SER A 14 2.78 -15.50 -10.89
C SER A 14 2.04 -16.12 -9.70
N GLN A 15 2.78 -16.65 -8.72
CA GLN A 15 2.22 -17.22 -7.49
C GLN A 15 1.65 -16.14 -6.58
N VAL A 16 2.36 -15.01 -6.44
CA VAL A 16 1.91 -13.86 -5.64
C VAL A 16 0.64 -13.24 -6.24
N ILE A 17 0.59 -13.07 -7.56
CA ILE A 17 -0.59 -12.53 -8.25
C ILE A 17 -1.79 -13.49 -8.08
N GLY A 18 -1.58 -14.79 -8.23
CA GLY A 18 -2.63 -15.79 -8.01
C GLY A 18 -3.16 -15.77 -6.57
N ALA A 19 -2.26 -15.67 -5.58
CA ALA A 19 -2.61 -15.57 -4.16
C ALA A 19 -3.49 -14.35 -3.86
N LEU A 20 -3.12 -13.18 -4.40
CA LEU A 20 -3.91 -11.96 -4.22
C LEU A 20 -5.26 -12.04 -4.93
N ALA A 21 -5.33 -12.60 -6.14
CA ALA A 21 -6.55 -12.74 -6.92
C ALA A 21 -7.62 -13.58 -6.19
N ARG A 22 -7.21 -14.65 -5.49
CA ARG A 22 -8.12 -15.50 -4.70
C ARG A 22 -8.68 -14.80 -3.46
N ARG A 23 -8.02 -13.75 -2.98
CA ARG A 23 -8.37 -13.03 -1.75
C ARG A 23 -8.82 -11.59 -2.01
N LEU A 24 -9.29 -11.29 -3.23
CA LEU A 24 -9.79 -9.96 -3.60
C LEU A 24 -10.86 -9.43 -2.63
N TRP A 25 -11.74 -10.30 -2.13
CA TRP A 25 -12.74 -9.92 -1.12
C TRP A 25 -12.13 -9.51 0.23
N THR A 26 -11.04 -10.16 0.65
CA THR A 26 -10.28 -9.76 1.85
C THR A 26 -9.64 -8.40 1.65
N ILE A 27 -8.98 -8.18 0.50
CA ILE A 27 -8.36 -6.89 0.16
C ILE A 27 -9.42 -5.78 0.13
N ALA A 28 -10.55 -6.04 -0.52
CA ALA A 28 -11.67 -5.10 -0.60
C ALA A 28 -12.28 -4.79 0.77
N ALA A 29 -12.46 -5.80 1.64
CA ALA A 29 -13.01 -5.60 2.97
C ALA A 29 -12.10 -4.74 3.85
N VAL A 30 -10.79 -5.01 3.88
CA VAL A 30 -9.81 -4.23 4.66
C VAL A 30 -9.72 -2.80 4.12
N THR A 31 -9.67 -2.64 2.79
CA THR A 31 -9.65 -1.32 2.15
C THR A 31 -10.93 -0.53 2.43
N GLY A 32 -12.09 -1.19 2.34
CA GLY A 32 -13.39 -0.60 2.64
C GLY A 32 -13.49 -0.14 4.10
N LEU A 33 -13.01 -0.94 5.05
CA LEU A 33 -12.99 -0.59 6.47
C LEU A 33 -12.08 0.61 6.75
N ALA A 34 -10.86 0.62 6.19
CA ALA A 34 -9.94 1.76 6.31
C ALA A 34 -10.54 3.05 5.72
N THR A 35 -11.16 2.95 4.53
CA THR A 35 -11.79 4.07 3.85
C THR A 35 -13.01 4.59 4.62
N THR A 36 -13.82 3.69 5.17
CA THR A 36 -14.99 4.06 6.00
C THR A 36 -14.56 4.77 7.27
N GLY A 37 -13.52 4.28 7.96
CA GLY A 37 -12.96 4.96 9.13
C GLY A 37 -12.42 6.36 8.80
N ALA A 38 -11.73 6.51 7.67
CA ALA A 38 -11.25 7.80 7.20
C ALA A 38 -12.40 8.75 6.81
N LEU A 39 -13.47 8.23 6.19
CA LEU A 39 -14.66 9.00 5.87
C LEU A 39 -15.35 9.50 7.15
N ILE A 40 -15.53 8.64 8.15
CA ILE A 40 -16.07 9.04 9.46
C ILE A 40 -15.21 10.14 10.09
N TYR A 41 -13.88 10.00 10.07
CA TYR A 41 -12.98 11.03 10.56
C TYR A 41 -13.16 12.36 9.82
N VAL A 42 -13.23 12.34 8.49
CA VAL A 42 -13.42 13.55 7.68
C VAL A 42 -14.78 14.22 7.93
N LEU A 43 -15.82 13.45 8.21
CA LEU A 43 -17.17 13.98 8.47
C LEU A 43 -17.35 14.48 9.91
N THR A 44 -16.57 13.95 10.87
CA THR A 44 -16.70 14.29 12.30
C THR A 44 -15.65 15.29 12.78
N ALA A 45 -14.49 15.39 12.12
CA ALA A 45 -13.44 16.32 12.48
C ALA A 45 -13.88 17.78 12.26
N LYS A 46 -13.59 18.64 13.25
CA LYS A 46 -13.88 20.07 13.15
C LYS A 46 -13.06 20.69 12.01
N PRO A 47 -13.71 21.40 11.06
CA PRO A 47 -13.01 22.04 9.96
C PRO A 47 -12.12 23.17 10.48
N VAL A 48 -10.88 23.24 9.98
CA VAL A 48 -9.94 24.33 10.30
C VAL A 48 -9.79 25.21 9.08
N TYR A 49 -10.09 26.49 9.24
CA TYR A 49 -9.97 27.53 8.23
C TYR A 49 -8.67 28.29 8.44
N THR A 50 -8.01 28.70 7.36
CA THR A 50 -6.77 29.49 7.43
C THR A 50 -6.94 30.76 6.60
N ALA A 51 -6.70 31.91 7.21
CA ALA A 51 -6.72 33.22 6.57
C ALA A 51 -5.32 33.83 6.57
N ALA A 52 -4.95 34.61 5.55
CA ALA A 52 -3.60 35.10 5.35
C ALA A 52 -3.59 36.59 4.97
N ALA A 53 -2.91 37.42 5.76
CA ALA A 53 -2.62 38.81 5.43
C ALA A 53 -1.18 38.93 4.91
N LEU A 54 -0.99 39.75 3.88
CA LEU A 54 0.29 39.96 3.22
C LEU A 54 0.91 41.29 3.67
N ILE A 55 2.11 41.23 4.23
CA ILE A 55 2.85 42.41 4.70
C ILE A 55 4.11 42.59 3.86
N LEU A 56 4.36 43.82 3.41
CA LEU A 56 5.63 44.22 2.81
C LEU A 56 6.55 44.74 3.91
N ILE A 57 7.77 44.21 3.96
CA ILE A 57 8.82 44.64 4.87
C ILE A 57 10.02 45.11 4.05
N GLU A 58 10.20 46.43 3.96
CA GLU A 58 11.36 47.04 3.32
C GLU A 58 12.49 47.21 4.33
N LYS A 59 13.71 46.95 3.87
CA LYS A 59 14.92 47.23 4.65
C LYS A 59 15.25 48.70 4.50
N GLU A 60 15.49 49.35 5.63
CA GLU A 60 15.94 50.74 5.68
C GLU A 60 17.38 50.81 5.13
N GLU A 61 17.55 51.41 3.95
CA GLU A 61 18.88 51.74 3.46
C GLU A 61 19.40 52.93 4.27
N LYS A 62 20.46 52.72 5.05
CA LYS A 62 21.17 53.83 5.70
C LYS A 62 21.65 54.75 4.58
N GLY A 63 21.10 55.96 4.52
CA GLY A 63 21.53 57.00 3.59
C GLY A 63 23.05 57.12 3.60
N ARG A 64 23.69 56.66 2.53
CA ARG A 64 25.10 56.86 2.25
C ARG A 64 25.19 57.59 0.93
N ALA A 65 25.29 58.91 1.00
CA ALA A 65 26.01 59.63 -0.02
C ALA A 65 27.47 59.16 0.06
N GLY A 66 27.91 58.40 -0.96
CA GLY A 66 29.32 58.08 -1.19
C GLY A 66 29.89 56.93 -0.36
N SER A 67 29.47 55.69 -0.63
CA SER A 67 30.35 54.51 -0.65
C SER A 67 29.48 53.29 -1.00
N GLU A 68 29.62 52.78 -2.22
CA GLU A 68 29.07 51.48 -2.62
C GLU A 68 29.78 50.39 -1.80
N THR A 69 29.30 50.15 -0.59
CA THR A 69 29.64 48.94 0.15
C THR A 69 28.58 47.91 -0.21
N THR A 70 28.96 46.89 -0.99
CA THR A 70 28.15 45.72 -1.30
C THR A 70 27.59 45.16 0.01
N VAL A 71 26.30 45.37 0.27
CA VAL A 71 25.64 44.81 1.46
C VAL A 71 25.65 43.30 1.27
N SER A 72 26.51 42.59 2.02
CA SER A 72 26.56 41.13 2.03
C SER A 72 25.16 40.54 2.26
N GLU A 73 24.71 39.62 1.40
CA GLU A 73 23.39 38.97 1.46
C GLU A 73 23.09 38.40 2.86
N SER A 74 24.10 37.89 3.56
CA SER A 74 23.98 37.40 4.95
C SER A 74 23.40 38.44 5.93
N LYS A 75 23.66 39.74 5.75
CA LYS A 75 23.09 40.81 6.59
C LYS A 75 21.67 41.22 6.17
N ALA A 76 21.20 40.80 5.00
CA ALA A 76 19.81 41.00 4.59
C ALA A 76 18.91 39.96 5.25
N ASP A 77 19.34 38.70 5.29
CA ASP A 77 18.59 37.60 5.91
C ASP A 77 18.38 37.82 7.43
N ASP A 78 19.40 38.29 8.15
CA ASP A 78 19.30 38.59 9.59
C ASP A 78 18.23 39.64 9.93
N TYR A 79 18.04 40.62 9.04
CA TYR A 79 17.02 41.65 9.21
C TYR A 79 15.62 41.03 9.13
N TYR A 80 15.35 40.26 8.09
CA TYR A 80 14.05 39.60 7.89
C TYR A 80 13.74 38.60 9.00
N GLN A 81 14.73 37.81 9.44
CA GLN A 81 14.59 36.89 10.56
C GLN A 81 14.21 37.61 11.86
N THR A 82 14.83 38.76 12.13
CA THR A 82 14.45 39.61 13.27
C THR A 82 13.00 40.07 13.16
N GLN A 83 12.56 40.52 11.98
CA GLN A 83 11.17 40.96 11.77
C GLN A 83 10.16 39.82 11.96
N TYR A 84 10.47 38.60 11.50
CA TYR A 84 9.60 37.44 11.70
C TYR A 84 9.44 37.07 13.17
N ARG A 85 10.52 37.17 13.96
CA ARG A 85 10.45 36.96 15.42
C ARG A 85 9.65 38.05 16.13
N LEU A 86 9.75 39.30 15.68
CA LEU A 86 8.97 40.41 16.24
C LEU A 86 7.47 40.25 15.94
N LEU A 87 7.10 39.78 14.75
CA LEU A 87 5.73 39.42 14.43
C LEU A 87 5.20 38.27 15.31
N MET A 88 6.05 37.31 15.71
CA MET A 88 5.71 36.26 16.68
C MET A 88 5.94 36.66 18.15
N SER A 89 6.23 37.94 18.44
CA SER A 89 6.54 38.35 19.80
C SER A 89 5.32 38.24 20.72
N ARG A 90 5.55 37.78 21.97
CA ARG A 90 4.48 37.67 22.97
C ARG A 90 3.81 39.00 23.28
N SER A 91 4.53 40.11 23.21
CA SER A 91 3.98 41.45 23.45
C SER A 91 2.97 41.85 22.37
N LEU A 92 3.30 41.60 21.10
CA LEU A 92 2.38 41.84 19.98
C LEU A 92 1.16 40.92 20.07
N MET A 93 1.38 39.62 20.30
CA MET A 93 0.30 38.65 20.42
C MET A 93 -0.63 38.94 21.60
N LYS A 94 -0.09 39.41 22.73
CA LYS A 94 -0.89 39.87 23.87
C LYS A 94 -1.76 41.08 23.51
N LYS A 95 -1.20 42.07 22.80
CA LYS A 95 -1.95 43.24 22.34
C LYS A 95 -3.09 42.85 21.39
N VAL A 96 -2.83 41.93 20.45
CA VAL A 96 -3.86 41.39 19.55
C VAL A 96 -4.92 40.61 20.32
N TYR A 97 -4.51 39.79 21.29
CA TYR A 97 -5.40 38.97 22.12
C TYR A 97 -6.40 39.82 22.90
N GLU A 98 -5.93 40.90 23.52
CA GLU A 98 -6.75 41.85 24.27
C GLU A 98 -7.63 42.69 23.34
N THR A 99 -7.08 43.18 22.22
CA THR A 99 -7.81 44.03 21.25
C THR A 99 -8.96 43.29 20.58
N GLN A 100 -8.77 42.01 20.24
CA GLN A 100 -9.79 41.18 19.58
C GLN A 100 -10.69 40.42 20.58
N ALA A 101 -10.55 40.67 21.88
CA ALA A 101 -11.33 40.04 22.95
C ALA A 101 -11.39 38.50 22.83
N LEU A 102 -10.23 37.86 22.59
CA LEU A 102 -10.15 36.43 22.25
C LEU A 102 -10.44 35.47 23.43
N SER A 103 -10.66 35.99 24.64
CA SER A 103 -10.91 35.18 25.85
C SER A 103 -12.19 34.35 25.80
N SER A 104 -13.17 34.73 24.99
CA SER A 104 -14.44 34.00 24.81
C SER A 104 -14.43 33.03 23.63
N THR A 105 -13.29 32.88 22.93
CA THR A 105 -13.16 32.09 21.70
C THR A 105 -12.43 30.76 21.95
N GLU A 106 -12.09 30.03 20.88
CA GLU A 106 -11.22 28.85 20.94
C GLU A 106 -9.83 29.12 21.54
N PHE A 107 -9.43 30.39 21.62
CA PHE A 107 -8.18 30.84 22.24
C PHE A 107 -8.34 31.22 23.73
N ALA A 108 -9.34 30.70 24.43
CA ALA A 108 -9.55 30.97 25.86
C ALA A 108 -8.32 30.67 26.75
N GLY A 109 -7.41 29.80 26.29
CA GLY A 109 -6.14 29.48 26.95
C GLY A 109 -5.08 30.59 26.90
N GLY A 110 -5.43 31.81 26.46
CA GLY A 110 -4.52 32.95 26.40
C GLY A 110 -3.60 32.90 25.17
N VAL A 111 -2.53 33.70 25.22
CA VAL A 111 -1.54 33.84 24.13
C VAL A 111 -0.89 32.49 23.77
N ASP A 112 -0.76 31.57 24.73
CA ASP A 112 -0.18 30.24 24.51
C ASP A 112 -1.04 29.35 23.59
N SER A 113 -2.35 29.60 23.53
CA SER A 113 -3.24 28.91 22.58
C SER A 113 -3.26 29.57 21.20
N LEU A 114 -2.97 30.88 21.13
CA LEU A 114 -2.92 31.64 19.88
C LEU A 114 -1.62 31.40 19.10
N LEU A 115 -0.47 31.36 19.78
CA LEU A 115 0.83 31.23 19.13
C LEU A 115 0.95 30.03 18.17
N PRO A 116 0.48 28.81 18.52
CA PRO A 116 0.52 27.67 17.60
C PRO A 116 -0.41 27.79 16.39
N ALA A 117 -1.43 28.64 16.47
CA ALA A 117 -2.37 28.90 15.39
C ALA A 117 -1.84 29.93 14.37
N VAL A 118 -0.81 30.70 14.74
CA VAL A 118 -0.18 31.70 13.87
C VAL A 118 1.03 31.10 13.16
N THR A 119 1.08 31.22 11.84
CA THR A 119 2.22 30.81 11.01
C THR A 119 2.69 31.97 10.16
N ILE A 120 3.99 32.29 10.25
CA ILE A 120 4.62 33.35 9.46
C ILE A 120 5.50 32.72 8.41
N SER A 121 5.18 32.99 7.14
CA SER A 121 5.88 32.40 6.01
C SER A 121 6.37 33.48 5.05
N PRO A 122 7.68 33.59 4.81
CA PRO A 122 8.20 34.52 3.79
C PRO A 122 7.80 34.05 2.39
N VAL A 123 7.51 34.99 1.50
CA VAL A 123 7.30 34.68 0.09
C VAL A 123 8.69 34.66 -0.60
N PRO A 124 9.13 33.52 -1.17
CA PRO A 124 10.48 33.38 -1.70
C PRO A 124 10.85 34.45 -2.72
N ARG A 125 12.09 34.96 -2.65
CA ARG A 125 12.62 36.02 -3.55
C ARG A 125 11.76 37.29 -3.54
N SER A 126 11.17 37.63 -2.40
CA SER A 126 10.39 38.85 -2.25
C SER A 126 10.57 39.45 -0.85
N ARG A 127 10.10 40.68 -0.70
CA ARG A 127 10.05 41.41 0.57
C ARG A 127 8.71 41.19 1.31
N LEU A 128 7.93 40.20 0.86
CA LEU A 128 6.58 39.95 1.33
C LEU A 128 6.55 38.81 2.34
N VAL A 129 5.64 38.92 3.29
CA VAL A 129 5.46 37.97 4.39
C VAL A 129 3.98 37.66 4.55
N ASN A 130 3.64 36.38 4.53
CA ASN A 130 2.30 35.92 4.87
C ASN A 130 2.18 35.72 6.37
N VAL A 131 1.19 36.38 6.97
CA VAL A 131 0.75 36.16 8.35
C VAL A 131 -0.51 35.31 8.31
N GLN A 132 -0.36 34.01 8.51
CA GLN A 132 -1.44 33.05 8.45
C GLN A 132 -1.97 32.74 9.84
N VAL A 133 -3.29 32.66 9.99
CA VAL A 133 -3.94 32.25 11.24
C VAL A 133 -4.93 31.14 10.94
N SER A 134 -4.82 30.03 11.68
CA SER A 134 -5.75 28.90 11.60
C SER A 134 -6.77 28.95 12.74
N SER A 135 -8.06 28.80 12.42
CA SER A 135 -9.14 28.75 13.42
C SER A 135 -10.30 27.87 12.99
N PHE A 136 -11.13 27.39 13.92
CA PHE A 136 -12.38 26.67 13.58
C PHE A 136 -13.47 27.61 13.04
N ASP A 137 -13.34 28.91 13.30
CA ASP A 137 -14.18 29.98 12.77
C ASP A 137 -13.42 30.77 11.67
N PRO A 138 -13.93 30.84 10.42
CA PRO A 138 -13.28 31.55 9.32
C PRO A 138 -13.23 33.07 9.51
N ASP A 139 -14.23 33.66 10.14
CA ASP A 139 -14.25 35.10 10.40
C ASP A 139 -13.22 35.46 11.48
N LEU A 140 -13.11 34.60 12.50
CA LEU A 140 -12.11 34.77 13.55
C LEU A 140 -10.68 34.69 12.99
N ALA A 141 -10.39 33.70 12.13
CA ALA A 141 -9.09 33.57 11.47
C ALA A 141 -8.70 34.86 10.73
N THR A 142 -9.66 35.42 10.00
CA THR A 142 -9.49 36.63 9.19
C THR A 142 -9.23 37.86 10.05
N ARG A 143 -10.08 38.09 11.07
CA ARG A 143 -9.93 39.22 11.99
C ARG A 143 -8.60 39.19 12.72
N VAL A 144 -8.19 38.02 13.21
CA VAL A 144 -6.93 37.87 13.94
C VAL A 144 -5.72 38.05 13.02
N SER A 145 -5.74 37.49 11.81
CA SER A 145 -4.67 37.68 10.82
C SER A 145 -4.47 39.16 10.46
N ASN A 146 -5.57 39.87 10.14
CA ASN A 146 -5.54 41.32 9.87
C ASN A 146 -5.07 42.11 11.08
N SER A 147 -5.58 41.79 12.27
CA SER A 147 -5.20 42.49 13.50
C SER A 147 -3.72 42.32 13.84
N ILE A 148 -3.11 41.15 13.60
CA ILE A 148 -1.66 40.95 13.75
C ILE A 148 -0.89 41.85 12.79
N ALA A 149 -1.29 41.88 11.51
CA ALA A 149 -0.63 42.67 10.49
C ALA A 149 -0.71 44.18 10.80
N GLU A 150 -1.90 44.68 11.11
CA GLU A 150 -2.15 46.08 11.46
C GLU A 150 -1.43 46.47 12.75
N THR A 151 -1.48 45.64 13.79
CA THR A 151 -0.81 45.91 15.07
C THR A 151 0.70 45.97 14.89
N PHE A 152 1.27 45.10 14.04
CA PHE A 152 2.69 45.12 13.73
C PHE A 152 3.10 46.41 13.01
N VAL A 153 2.35 46.81 11.98
CA VAL A 153 2.59 48.06 11.25
C VAL A 153 2.48 49.26 12.20
N ALA A 154 1.43 49.31 13.02
CA ALA A 154 1.21 50.37 13.99
C ALA A 154 2.34 50.45 15.02
N GLN A 155 2.78 49.30 15.57
CA GLN A 155 3.86 49.26 16.54
C GLN A 155 5.22 49.62 15.93
N ASN A 156 5.47 49.24 14.67
CA ASN A 156 6.68 49.64 13.96
C ASN A 156 6.73 51.17 13.78
N LEU A 157 5.62 51.75 13.34
CA LEU A 157 5.47 53.20 13.19
C LEU A 157 5.59 53.92 14.54
N GLU A 158 4.94 53.43 15.58
CA GLU A 158 4.99 53.99 16.93
C GLU A 158 6.42 53.98 17.50
N ASN A 159 7.14 52.87 17.38
CA ASN A 159 8.53 52.77 17.80
C ASN A 159 9.43 53.77 17.06
N LYS A 160 9.24 53.93 15.74
CA LYS A 160 9.96 54.93 14.94
C LYS A 160 9.65 56.35 15.39
N LEU A 161 8.36 56.66 15.56
CA LEU A 161 7.90 57.98 16.01
C LEU A 161 8.39 58.29 17.42
N PHE A 162 8.44 57.30 18.31
CA PHE A 162 8.98 57.46 19.66
C PHE A 162 10.46 57.79 19.62
N ILE A 163 11.28 56.99 18.93
CA ILE A 163 12.73 57.22 18.79
C ILE A 163 12.98 58.61 18.20
N ALA A 164 12.26 58.98 17.15
CA ALA A 164 12.44 60.27 16.50
C ALA A 164 11.96 61.44 17.36
N LYS A 165 10.81 61.32 18.05
CA LYS A 165 10.35 62.33 19.01
C LYS A 165 11.33 62.48 20.16
N ASP A 166 11.90 61.40 20.67
CA ASP A 166 12.90 61.42 21.73
C ASP A 166 14.20 62.11 21.28
N ILE A 167 14.68 61.79 20.07
CA ILE A 167 15.85 62.47 19.47
C ILE A 167 15.54 63.96 19.24
N LEU A 168 14.39 64.29 18.65
CA LEU A 168 13.98 65.68 18.40
C LEU A 168 13.75 66.46 19.70
N ALA A 169 13.14 65.86 20.72
CA ALA A 169 12.94 66.45 22.03
C ALA A 169 14.29 66.66 22.73
N THR A 170 15.22 65.71 22.64
CA THR A 170 16.58 65.86 23.17
C THR A 170 17.33 66.99 22.46
N LEU A 171 17.13 67.15 21.15
CA LEU A 171 17.66 68.28 20.39
C LEU A 171 16.97 69.60 20.78
N GLN A 172 15.65 69.62 21.01
CA GLN A 172 14.86 70.82 21.31
C GLN A 172 15.00 71.31 22.76
N GLN A 173 14.88 70.41 23.75
CA GLN A 173 14.93 70.73 25.18
C GLN A 173 16.27 71.37 25.59
N LYS A 174 17.33 71.14 24.81
CA LYS A 174 18.64 71.73 25.05
C LYS A 174 18.84 73.06 24.33
N ILE A 175 18.00 73.46 23.36
CA ILE A 175 18.13 74.72 22.60
C ILE A 175 17.76 75.98 23.42
N GLU A 176 16.97 75.86 24.50
CA GLU A 176 16.40 77.02 25.20
C GLU A 176 17.26 77.63 26.34
N ARG A 177 18.44 77.10 26.66
CA ARG A 177 19.34 77.65 27.72
C ARG A 177 20.69 78.11 27.16
N GLY A 178 20.82 79.43 26.95
CA GLY A 178 21.95 80.07 26.25
C GLY A 178 23.36 79.93 26.83
N SER A 179 24.33 80.26 25.97
CA SER A 179 25.81 80.29 26.12
C SER A 179 26.56 78.95 26.31
N GLU A 180 26.06 77.99 27.09
CA GLU A 180 26.70 76.65 27.20
C GLU A 180 26.44 75.74 25.98
N LEU A 181 25.56 76.19 25.08
CA LEU A 181 25.13 75.48 23.88
C LEU A 181 26.17 75.47 22.76
N GLU A 182 26.97 76.53 22.65
CA GLU A 182 27.92 76.70 21.55
C GLU A 182 29.01 75.63 21.54
N ASP A 183 29.59 75.35 22.72
CA ASP A 183 30.68 74.39 22.85
C ASP A 183 30.20 72.94 22.65
N ARG A 184 28.92 72.66 22.94
CA ARG A 184 28.37 71.30 22.83
C ARG A 184 27.92 70.98 21.40
N TYR A 185 27.34 71.91 20.64
CA TYR A 185 27.06 71.65 19.22
C TYR A 185 28.33 71.42 18.41
N GLN A 186 29.39 72.13 18.77
CA GLN A 186 30.70 71.98 18.17
C GLN A 186 31.35 70.61 18.41
N SER A 187 30.85 69.81 19.37
CA SER A 187 31.29 68.44 19.66
C SER A 187 30.47 67.36 18.93
N LEU A 188 29.38 67.72 18.24
CA LEU A 188 28.60 66.73 17.50
C LEU A 188 29.44 66.15 16.36
N PRO A 189 29.52 64.81 16.20
CA PRO A 189 30.34 64.18 15.16
C PRO A 189 30.04 64.71 13.76
N SER A 190 28.76 64.96 13.47
CA SER A 190 28.31 65.44 12.17
C SER A 190 28.58 66.94 11.94
N VAL A 191 28.76 67.74 13.00
CA VAL A 191 29.23 69.14 12.93
C VAL A 191 30.76 69.17 12.82
N LEU A 192 31.45 68.30 13.56
CA LEU A 192 32.91 68.11 13.50
C LEU A 192 33.37 67.60 12.13
N ALA A 193 32.55 66.82 11.44
CA ALA A 193 32.85 66.28 10.11
C ALA A 193 32.58 67.27 8.96
N ASN A 194 31.94 68.42 9.20
CA ASN A 194 31.67 69.40 8.14
C ASN A 194 32.99 70.08 7.70
N PRO A 195 33.41 69.93 6.43
CA PRO A 195 34.69 70.47 5.93
C PRO A 195 34.83 71.98 6.10
N LEU A 196 33.73 72.73 5.93
CA LEU A 196 33.71 74.18 6.05
C LEU A 196 33.89 74.61 7.52
N ILE A 197 33.29 73.88 8.46
CA ILE A 197 33.46 74.14 9.90
C ILE A 197 34.90 73.81 10.33
N GLN A 198 35.50 72.73 9.82
CA GLN A 198 36.90 72.40 10.06
C GLN A 198 37.84 73.49 9.53
N GLU A 199 37.60 73.98 8.31
CA GLU A 199 38.37 75.06 7.71
C GLU A 199 38.27 76.35 8.56
N LEU A 200 37.05 76.77 8.91
CA LEU A 200 36.82 77.96 9.73
C LEU A 200 37.45 77.85 11.12
N LYS A 201 37.37 76.67 11.77
CA LYS A 201 38.04 76.42 13.06
C LYS A 201 39.56 76.49 12.94
N SER A 202 40.13 75.96 11.87
CA SER A 202 41.57 76.06 11.62
C SER A 202 42.00 77.52 11.42
N GLY A 203 41.18 78.32 10.74
CA GLY A 203 41.37 79.76 10.58
C GLY A 203 41.27 80.50 11.91
N GLN A 204 40.26 80.19 12.73
CA GLN A 204 40.09 80.76 14.07
C GLN A 204 41.30 80.47 14.96
N ALA A 205 41.82 79.24 14.96
CA ALA A 205 42.99 78.86 15.75
C ALA A 205 44.22 79.68 15.34
N ARG A 206 44.47 79.87 14.03
CA ARG A 206 45.57 80.71 13.53
C ARG A 206 45.43 82.16 13.99
N LEU A 207 44.22 82.74 13.91
CA LEU A 207 43.96 84.10 14.39
C LEU A 207 44.12 84.22 15.90
N GLN A 208 43.68 83.21 16.66
CA GLN A 208 43.84 83.17 18.12
C GLN A 208 45.31 83.08 18.54
N THR A 209 46.12 82.26 17.88
CA THR A 209 47.58 82.20 18.12
C THR A 209 48.20 83.57 17.88
N ARG A 210 47.88 84.20 16.75
CA ARG A 210 48.37 85.53 16.39
C ARG A 210 47.91 86.61 17.39
N LEU A 211 46.68 86.49 17.89
CA LEU A 211 46.11 87.38 18.90
C LEU A 211 46.81 87.18 20.26
N GLY A 212 47.20 85.96 20.61
CA GLY A 212 48.03 85.64 21.78
C GLY A 212 49.44 86.21 21.68
N GLU A 213 50.09 86.11 20.52
CA GLU A 213 51.41 86.71 20.30
C GLU A 213 51.41 88.24 20.33
N LEU A 214 50.33 88.86 19.83
CA LEU A 214 50.14 90.31 19.92
C LEU A 214 49.73 90.74 21.32
N SER A 215 49.01 89.90 22.08
CA SER A 215 48.57 90.25 23.44
C SER A 215 49.73 90.32 24.43
N SER A 216 50.80 89.55 24.21
CA SER A 216 52.05 89.67 24.95
C SER A 216 52.88 90.91 24.61
N ARG A 217 52.64 91.55 23.45
CA ARG A 217 53.46 92.66 22.94
C ARG A 217 52.78 94.03 23.00
N TYR A 218 51.45 94.10 23.01
CA TYR A 218 50.71 95.36 22.92
C TYR A 218 49.60 95.45 23.97
N THR A 219 49.20 96.65 24.40
CA THR A 219 48.07 96.90 25.30
C THR A 219 46.72 96.66 24.61
N GLU A 220 45.63 96.43 25.35
CA GLU A 220 44.32 96.02 24.81
C GLU A 220 43.74 96.93 23.73
N LEU A 221 44.07 98.23 23.75
CA LEU A 221 43.54 99.24 22.84
C LEU A 221 44.37 99.43 21.55
N HIS A 222 45.37 98.59 21.30
CA HIS A 222 46.19 98.70 20.09
C HIS A 222 45.35 98.44 18.81
N PRO A 223 45.44 99.28 17.76
CA PRO A 223 44.59 99.17 16.56
C PRO A 223 44.61 97.77 15.92
N GLU A 224 45.78 97.13 15.88
CA GLU A 224 45.93 95.78 15.33
C GLU A 224 45.29 94.69 16.20
N ARG A 225 45.31 94.84 17.54
CA ARG A 225 44.64 93.90 18.46
C ARG A 225 43.12 94.00 18.32
N VAL A 226 42.58 95.22 18.19
CA VAL A 226 41.14 95.45 17.98
C VAL A 226 40.69 94.85 16.64
N ARG A 227 41.44 95.08 15.56
CA ARG A 227 41.15 94.52 14.24
C ARG A 227 41.13 92.99 14.25
N LEU A 228 42.15 92.37 14.85
CA LEU A 228 42.26 90.91 14.91
C LEU A 228 41.18 90.29 15.82
N LYS A 229 40.80 90.98 16.91
CA LYS A 229 39.68 90.58 17.76
C LYS A 229 38.35 90.65 17.00
N ALA A 230 38.12 91.68 16.20
CA ALA A 230 36.95 91.79 15.34
C ALA A 230 36.90 90.70 14.25
N GLU A 231 38.04 90.38 13.63
CA GLU A 231 38.16 89.31 12.64
C GLU A 231 37.91 87.92 13.26
N THR A 232 38.43 87.68 14.47
CA THR A 232 38.17 86.46 15.25
C THR A 232 36.68 86.34 15.58
N ALA A 233 36.04 87.44 16.00
CA ALA A 233 34.60 87.48 16.27
C ALA A 233 33.76 87.21 15.00
N ALA A 234 34.18 87.72 13.84
CA ALA A 234 33.51 87.47 12.57
C ALA A 234 33.61 85.99 12.14
N ILE A 235 34.78 85.36 12.29
CA ILE A 235 34.93 83.91 12.04
C ILE A 235 34.10 83.09 13.03
N GLN A 236 34.09 83.47 14.30
CA GLN A 236 33.28 82.79 15.32
C GLN A 236 31.77 82.87 14.98
N PHE A 237 31.29 84.02 14.52
CA PHE A 237 29.92 84.17 14.05
C PHE A 237 29.61 83.27 12.85
N ARG A 238 30.52 83.15 11.88
CA ARG A 238 30.35 82.25 10.72
C ARG A 238 30.33 80.77 11.12
N ILE A 239 31.18 80.36 12.07
CA ILE A 239 31.17 78.99 12.62
C ILE A 239 29.81 78.70 13.28
N ARG A 240 29.27 79.66 14.04
CA ARG A 240 27.97 79.52 14.70
C ARG A 240 26.84 79.35 13.68
N GLU A 241 26.76 80.22 12.68
CA GLU A 241 25.76 80.13 11.60
C GLU A 241 25.82 78.77 10.89
N GLU A 242 27.01 78.34 10.48
CA GLU A 242 27.17 77.06 9.77
C GLU A 242 26.85 75.85 10.66
N THR A 243 27.18 75.92 11.95
CA THR A 243 26.82 74.90 12.94
C THR A 243 25.30 74.79 13.09
N LEU A 244 24.60 75.93 13.23
CA LEU A 244 23.14 75.96 13.35
C LEU A 244 22.47 75.46 12.06
N ARG A 245 22.98 75.85 10.89
CA ARG A 245 22.50 75.35 9.60
C ARG A 245 22.66 73.83 9.48
N THR A 246 23.81 73.31 9.89
CA THR A 246 24.11 71.87 9.90
C THR A 246 23.14 71.10 10.82
N VAL A 247 22.86 71.64 12.00
CA VAL A 247 21.86 71.08 12.94
C VAL A 247 20.44 71.15 12.37
N GLN A 248 20.08 72.24 11.68
CA GLN A 248 18.77 72.35 11.01
C GLN A 248 18.61 71.37 9.85
N VAL A 249 19.65 71.15 9.05
CA VAL A 249 19.65 70.14 7.98
C VAL A 249 19.49 68.74 8.57
N MET A 250 20.20 68.40 9.65
CA MET A 250 19.99 67.13 10.36
C MET A 250 18.57 66.98 10.89
N LYS A 251 18.00 68.05 11.44
CA LYS A 251 16.61 68.04 11.92
C LYS A 251 15.65 67.78 10.76
N ALA A 252 15.86 68.42 9.60
CA ALA A 252 15.06 68.22 8.40
C ALA A 252 15.22 66.81 7.82
N GLU A 253 16.43 66.27 7.79
CA GLU A 253 16.73 64.92 7.32
C GLU A 253 16.10 63.86 8.22
N LEU A 254 16.22 64.01 9.54
CA LEU A 254 15.56 63.14 10.52
C LEU A 254 14.03 63.22 10.38
N SER A 255 13.50 64.41 10.09
CA SER A 255 12.06 64.63 9.86
C SER A 255 11.59 64.08 8.51
N GLY A 256 12.45 64.02 7.49
CA GLY A 256 12.17 63.37 6.21
C GLY A 256 12.16 61.84 6.31
N GLN A 257 13.09 61.28 7.09
CA GLN A 257 13.12 59.84 7.38
C GLN A 257 11.88 59.35 8.16
N LEU A 258 11.18 60.25 8.86
CA LEU A 258 9.92 59.94 9.55
C LEU A 258 8.74 59.63 8.61
N LEU A 259 8.81 60.05 7.33
CA LEU A 259 7.72 59.87 6.37
C LEU A 259 7.76 58.50 5.66
N GLY A 260 8.87 57.76 5.77
CA GLY A 260 9.03 56.42 5.19
C GLY A 260 8.52 55.32 6.12
N ASN A 261 7.30 54.83 5.90
CA ASN A 261 6.84 53.61 6.56
C ASN A 261 7.33 52.37 5.79
N ASN A 262 8.39 51.75 6.28
CA ASN A 262 9.01 50.58 5.65
C ASN A 262 8.23 49.28 5.87
N VAL A 263 7.15 49.30 6.64
CA VAL A 263 6.29 48.13 6.85
C VAL A 263 4.86 48.52 6.52
N ARG A 264 4.24 47.85 5.56
CA ARG A 264 2.83 48.11 5.19
C ARG A 264 2.09 46.82 4.88
N VAL A 265 0.79 46.81 5.17
CA VAL A 265 -0.11 45.77 4.68
C VAL A 265 -0.29 45.97 3.18
N VAL A 266 -0.06 44.91 2.40
CA VAL A 266 -0.25 44.91 0.95
C VAL A 266 -1.65 44.40 0.64
N ASP A 267 -1.96 43.18 1.08
CA ASP A 267 -3.27 42.55 0.93
C ASP A 267 -3.78 42.12 2.31
N PRO A 268 -4.96 42.59 2.74
CA PRO A 268 -5.59 42.09 3.95
C PRO A 268 -6.09 40.66 3.74
N ALA A 269 -6.20 39.90 4.83
CA ALA A 269 -6.82 38.59 4.85
C ALA A 269 -8.30 38.67 4.46
N GLU A 270 -8.72 37.75 3.60
CA GLU A 270 -10.11 37.51 3.22
C GLU A 270 -10.69 36.29 3.97
N VAL A 271 -12.02 36.24 4.11
CA VAL A 271 -12.71 35.15 4.79
C VAL A 271 -12.63 33.86 3.95
N PRO A 272 -11.95 32.81 4.43
CA PRO A 272 -11.80 31.57 3.67
C PRO A 272 -13.13 30.83 3.54
N THR A 273 -13.56 30.55 2.31
CA THR A 273 -14.81 29.83 2.02
C THR A 273 -14.70 28.31 2.14
N THR A 274 -13.47 27.78 2.18
CA THR A 274 -13.21 26.34 2.28
C THR A 274 -12.24 26.02 3.42
N PRO A 275 -12.45 24.89 4.13
CA PRO A 275 -11.57 24.49 5.21
C PRO A 275 -10.25 23.95 4.67
N SER A 276 -9.15 24.37 5.29
CA SER A 276 -7.79 23.92 4.99
C SER A 276 -7.50 22.51 5.53
N LYS A 277 -8.16 22.11 6.62
CA LYS A 277 -8.05 20.76 7.21
C LYS A 277 -9.41 20.24 7.70
N PRO A 278 -9.65 18.91 7.63
CA PRO A 278 -8.83 17.91 6.93
C PRO A 278 -8.99 18.00 5.41
N ASN A 279 -7.91 17.73 4.68
CA ASN A 279 -7.94 17.65 3.22
C ASN A 279 -8.66 16.38 2.77
N LYS A 280 -9.99 16.45 2.61
CA LYS A 280 -10.88 15.30 2.34
C LYS A 280 -10.32 14.34 1.30
N LYS A 281 -9.84 14.86 0.18
CA LYS A 281 -9.24 14.07 -0.92
C LYS A 281 -7.96 13.35 -0.51
N ARG A 282 -7.03 14.05 0.16
CA ARG A 282 -5.73 13.46 0.56
C ARG A 282 -5.92 12.41 1.64
N THR A 283 -6.77 12.68 2.64
CA THR A 283 -7.07 11.74 3.73
C THR A 283 -7.73 10.47 3.20
N LEU A 284 -8.72 10.57 2.31
CA LEU A 284 -9.35 9.40 1.69
C LEU A 284 -8.37 8.64 0.79
N LEU A 285 -7.57 9.33 -0.02
CA LEU A 285 -6.55 8.69 -0.87
C LEU A 285 -5.54 7.88 -0.04
N LEU A 286 -5.03 8.48 1.04
CA LEU A 286 -4.12 7.79 1.97
C LEU A 286 -4.78 6.58 2.63
N ALA A 287 -6.05 6.68 3.01
CA ALA A 287 -6.77 5.57 3.60
C ALA A 287 -6.96 4.40 2.63
N VAL A 288 -7.28 4.67 1.36
CA VAL A 288 -7.38 3.66 0.31
C VAL A 288 -6.02 3.00 0.08
N LEU A 289 -4.94 3.78 -0.05
CA LEU A 289 -3.58 3.25 -0.26
C LEU A 289 -3.13 2.36 0.90
N MET A 290 -3.29 2.84 2.15
CA MET A 290 -2.94 2.07 3.34
C MET A 290 -3.81 0.82 3.48
N GLY A 291 -5.09 0.92 3.16
CA GLY A 291 -6.04 -0.20 3.14
C GLY A 291 -5.67 -1.28 2.13
N LEU A 292 -5.24 -0.88 0.93
CA LEU A 292 -4.76 -1.80 -0.11
C LEU A 292 -3.49 -2.53 0.34
N VAL A 293 -2.49 -1.80 0.87
CA VAL A 293 -1.25 -2.40 1.37
C VAL A 293 -1.51 -3.40 2.49
N ALA A 294 -2.31 -3.02 3.48
CA ALA A 294 -2.69 -3.90 4.59
C ALA A 294 -3.52 -5.10 4.11
N GLY A 295 -4.45 -4.87 3.17
CA GLY A 295 -5.28 -5.91 2.58
C GLY A 295 -4.46 -6.95 1.82
N CYS A 296 -3.51 -6.51 0.99
CA CYS A 296 -2.58 -7.39 0.28
C CYS A 296 -1.71 -8.19 1.26
N GLY A 297 -1.15 -7.54 2.29
CA GLY A 297 -0.37 -8.22 3.32
C GLY A 297 -1.17 -9.32 4.03
N LEU A 298 -2.39 -9.01 4.48
CA LEU A 298 -3.26 -9.99 5.13
C LEU A 298 -3.68 -11.13 4.18
N ALA A 299 -3.96 -10.82 2.90
CA ALA A 299 -4.26 -11.82 1.89
C ALA A 299 -3.13 -12.84 1.73
N LEU A 300 -1.88 -12.38 1.66
CA LEU A 300 -0.71 -13.27 1.55
C LEU A 300 -0.50 -14.13 2.79
N VAL A 301 -0.75 -13.57 3.99
CA VAL A 301 -0.67 -14.34 5.24
C VAL A 301 -1.75 -15.43 5.28
N LEU A 302 -2.99 -15.08 4.95
CA LEU A 302 -4.09 -16.05 4.91
C LEU A 302 -3.88 -17.13 3.85
N GLU A 303 -3.23 -16.79 2.74
CA GLU A 303 -2.87 -17.77 1.72
C GLU A 303 -1.78 -18.73 2.20
N HIS A 304 -0.77 -18.24 2.92
CA HIS A 304 0.28 -19.09 3.50
C HIS A 304 -0.26 -20.05 4.57
N ILE A 305 -1.33 -19.66 5.28
CA ILE A 305 -1.99 -20.52 6.28
C ILE A 305 -2.87 -21.58 5.59
N ASP A 306 -3.35 -21.33 4.37
CA ASP A 306 -4.19 -22.26 3.61
C ASP A 306 -3.36 -23.41 3.02
N LEU A 307 -3.13 -24.43 3.84
CA LEU A 307 -2.38 -25.63 3.46
C LEU A 307 -3.20 -26.65 2.65
N SER A 308 -4.22 -26.25 1.89
CA SER A 308 -4.97 -27.16 1.02
C SER A 308 -4.19 -27.53 -0.25
N ILE A 309 -4.54 -28.64 -0.89
CA ILE A 309 -3.92 -29.12 -2.14
C ILE A 309 -4.71 -28.59 -3.33
N ARG A 310 -4.07 -27.79 -4.19
CA ARG A 310 -4.73 -27.12 -5.34
C ARG A 310 -3.96 -27.24 -6.66
N SER A 311 -2.66 -27.52 -6.65
CA SER A 311 -1.87 -27.67 -7.87
C SER A 311 -1.25 -29.06 -8.03
N GLN A 312 -0.66 -29.31 -9.20
CA GLN A 312 0.24 -30.44 -9.43
C GLN A 312 1.44 -30.37 -8.46
N ASP A 313 2.05 -29.19 -8.31
CA ASP A 313 3.19 -28.99 -7.40
C ASP A 313 2.82 -29.31 -5.96
N ASP A 314 1.60 -29.01 -5.52
CA ASP A 314 1.15 -29.38 -4.17
C ASP A 314 1.08 -30.91 -4.01
N VAL A 315 0.67 -31.64 -5.05
CA VAL A 315 0.65 -33.11 -5.03
C VAL A 315 2.08 -33.65 -4.98
N GLU A 316 2.95 -33.19 -5.87
CA GLU A 316 4.32 -33.70 -5.99
C GLU A 316 5.17 -33.31 -4.77
N ASN A 317 5.14 -32.05 -4.34
CA ASN A 317 5.97 -31.56 -3.24
C ASN A 317 5.43 -31.93 -1.86
N ARG A 318 4.10 -31.88 -1.64
CA ARG A 318 3.52 -32.15 -0.31
C ARG A 318 3.20 -33.62 -0.10
N LEU A 319 2.67 -34.31 -1.12
CA LEU A 319 2.38 -35.74 -1.01
C LEU A 319 3.57 -36.60 -1.45
N GLY A 320 4.52 -36.11 -2.25
CA GLY A 320 5.60 -36.95 -2.76
C GLY A 320 5.08 -38.12 -3.61
N LEU A 321 3.98 -37.90 -4.34
CA LEU A 321 3.36 -38.90 -5.22
C LEU A 321 3.40 -38.38 -6.67
N PRO A 322 3.57 -39.26 -7.67
CA PRO A 322 3.41 -38.88 -9.07
C PRO A 322 2.03 -38.29 -9.33
N PHE A 323 1.95 -37.17 -10.04
CA PHE A 323 0.69 -36.60 -10.47
C PHE A 323 0.16 -37.31 -11.72
N LEU A 324 -1.03 -37.91 -11.62
CA LEU A 324 -1.64 -38.65 -12.73
C LEU A 324 -2.57 -37.80 -13.58
N GLY A 325 -3.03 -36.66 -13.07
CA GLY A 325 -3.91 -35.73 -13.78
C GLY A 325 -4.97 -35.09 -12.88
N SER A 326 -5.72 -34.18 -13.49
CA SER A 326 -6.82 -33.46 -12.83
C SER A 326 -8.15 -33.67 -13.53
N VAL A 327 -9.23 -33.77 -12.76
CA VAL A 327 -10.60 -33.87 -13.27
C VAL A 327 -11.42 -32.68 -12.78
N THR A 328 -12.12 -32.02 -13.70
CA THR A 328 -12.89 -30.81 -13.41
C THR A 328 -14.22 -31.09 -12.73
N LYS A 329 -14.64 -30.14 -11.90
CA LYS A 329 -15.96 -30.14 -11.29
C LYS A 329 -16.98 -29.80 -12.37
N SER A 330 -17.93 -30.69 -12.63
CA SER A 330 -19.11 -30.36 -13.43
C SER A 330 -20.38 -30.72 -12.67
N ALA A 331 -21.32 -29.77 -12.68
CA ALA A 331 -22.61 -29.91 -12.01
C ALA A 331 -23.47 -31.03 -12.63
N LYS A 332 -23.21 -31.38 -13.89
CA LYS A 332 -23.92 -32.46 -14.62
C LYS A 332 -23.56 -33.87 -14.13
N PHE A 333 -22.54 -34.02 -13.27
CA PHE A 333 -22.04 -35.32 -12.82
C PHE A 333 -22.55 -35.75 -11.44
N HIS A 334 -23.23 -34.88 -10.69
CA HIS A 334 -23.67 -35.22 -9.33
C HIS A 334 -24.88 -36.16 -9.37
N GLY A 335 -24.67 -37.44 -9.05
CA GLY A 335 -25.72 -38.46 -9.07
C GLY A 335 -26.07 -38.99 -10.46
N ALA A 336 -25.26 -38.67 -11.48
CA ALA A 336 -25.45 -39.15 -12.84
C ALA A 336 -25.32 -40.69 -12.92
N SER A 337 -26.21 -41.31 -13.67
CA SER A 337 -26.14 -42.71 -14.06
C SER A 337 -24.90 -42.99 -14.92
N ALA A 338 -24.47 -44.25 -14.98
CA ALA A 338 -23.37 -44.68 -15.84
C ALA A 338 -23.66 -44.39 -17.32
N GLN A 339 -24.94 -44.40 -17.73
CA GLN A 339 -25.36 -44.03 -19.08
C GLN A 339 -25.10 -42.55 -19.36
N GLU A 340 -25.46 -41.66 -18.44
CA GLU A 340 -25.18 -40.23 -18.54
C GLU A 340 -23.67 -39.95 -18.51
N LEU A 341 -22.93 -40.63 -17.63
CA LEU A 341 -21.46 -40.54 -17.56
C LEU A 341 -20.82 -40.98 -18.87
N SER A 342 -21.24 -42.11 -19.44
CA SER A 342 -20.72 -42.60 -20.71
C SER A 342 -21.00 -41.65 -21.86
N THR A 343 -22.20 -41.09 -21.94
CA THR A 343 -22.60 -40.12 -22.98
C THR A 343 -21.81 -38.82 -22.86
N LEU A 344 -21.57 -38.38 -21.62
CA LEU A 344 -20.72 -37.24 -21.32
C LEU A 344 -19.24 -37.51 -21.60
N MET A 345 -18.79 -38.77 -21.66
CA MET A 345 -17.43 -39.14 -22.03
C MET A 345 -17.25 -39.40 -23.54
N THR A 346 -18.29 -39.86 -24.24
CA THR A 346 -18.27 -40.16 -25.68
C THR A 346 -18.55 -38.97 -26.56
N GLY A 347 -19.10 -37.88 -26.01
CA GLY A 347 -19.13 -36.60 -26.71
C GLY A 347 -17.71 -36.21 -27.11
N ALA A 348 -17.47 -36.05 -28.42
CA ALA A 348 -16.15 -35.84 -29.03
C ALA A 348 -15.40 -34.58 -28.51
N GLU A 349 -16.03 -33.77 -27.66
CA GLU A 349 -15.58 -32.49 -27.13
C GLU A 349 -15.60 -32.45 -25.59
N SER A 350 -15.71 -33.61 -24.93
CA SER A 350 -15.75 -33.71 -23.49
C SER A 350 -14.39 -33.48 -22.84
N PHE A 351 -14.20 -32.30 -22.24
CA PHE A 351 -13.03 -31.97 -21.41
C PHE A 351 -12.75 -33.04 -20.33
N THR A 352 -13.82 -33.61 -19.76
CA THR A 352 -13.72 -34.68 -18.76
C THR A 352 -13.24 -36.00 -19.37
N GLY A 353 -13.69 -36.35 -20.59
CA GLY A 353 -13.26 -37.55 -21.31
C GLY A 353 -11.75 -37.53 -21.62
N GLU A 354 -11.21 -36.40 -22.09
CA GLU A 354 -9.76 -36.24 -22.29
C GLU A 354 -8.96 -36.36 -20.99
N ALA A 355 -9.47 -35.81 -19.88
CA ALA A 355 -8.83 -35.95 -18.58
C ALA A 355 -8.66 -37.43 -18.17
N PHE A 356 -9.68 -38.28 -18.37
CA PHE A 356 -9.59 -39.70 -18.08
C PHE A 356 -8.67 -40.48 -19.04
N LYS A 357 -8.61 -40.10 -20.32
CA LYS A 357 -7.62 -40.66 -21.27
C LYS A 357 -6.18 -40.33 -20.85
N ASN A 358 -5.95 -39.12 -20.34
CA ASN A 358 -4.66 -38.71 -19.81
C ASN A 358 -4.29 -39.50 -18.55
N ILE A 359 -5.22 -39.62 -17.59
CA ILE A 359 -5.01 -40.42 -16.37
C ILE A 359 -4.67 -41.88 -16.71
N ARG A 360 -5.38 -42.49 -17.68
CA ARG A 360 -5.07 -43.83 -18.19
C ARG A 360 -3.62 -43.91 -18.69
N THR A 361 -3.21 -42.96 -19.51
CA THR A 361 -1.86 -42.93 -20.11
C THR A 361 -0.79 -42.79 -19.03
N MET A 362 -1.00 -41.89 -18.06
CA MET A 362 -0.11 -41.71 -16.91
C MET A 362 -0.05 -42.95 -15.99
N MET A 363 -1.17 -43.64 -15.81
CA MET A 363 -1.20 -44.91 -15.07
C MET A 363 -0.35 -45.99 -15.76
N GLY A 364 -0.33 -46.01 -17.09
CA GLY A 364 0.58 -46.86 -17.87
C GLY A 364 2.05 -46.55 -17.58
N PHE A 365 2.44 -45.27 -17.57
CA PHE A 365 3.82 -44.87 -17.24
C PHE A 365 4.21 -45.16 -15.78
N ALA A 366 3.30 -44.98 -14.83
CA ALA A 366 3.53 -45.31 -13.42
C ALA A 366 3.78 -46.82 -13.19
N SER A 367 3.40 -47.66 -14.16
CA SER A 367 3.49 -49.13 -14.09
C SER A 367 4.78 -49.71 -14.68
N ALA A 368 5.80 -48.90 -15.01
CA ALA A 368 6.98 -49.28 -15.79
C ALA A 368 7.77 -50.52 -15.30
N SER A 369 7.61 -50.94 -14.04
CA SER A 369 8.26 -52.14 -13.48
C SER A 369 7.36 -53.37 -13.36
N LYS A 370 6.04 -53.19 -13.27
CA LYS A 370 5.03 -54.25 -13.10
C LYS A 370 3.68 -53.68 -13.50
N GLU A 371 3.01 -54.36 -14.42
CA GLU A 371 1.72 -53.96 -14.96
C GLU A 371 0.66 -53.88 -13.84
N MET A 372 0.07 -52.70 -13.64
CA MET A 372 -0.97 -52.50 -12.63
C MET A 372 -2.36 -52.88 -13.17
N ARG A 373 -2.69 -54.17 -13.07
CA ARG A 373 -3.98 -54.68 -13.55
C ARG A 373 -5.09 -54.55 -12.51
N ARG A 374 -4.78 -54.69 -11.22
CA ARG A 374 -5.78 -54.61 -10.13
C ARG A 374 -5.51 -53.37 -9.29
N VAL A 375 -6.37 -52.37 -9.43
CA VAL A 375 -6.14 -51.02 -8.89
C VAL A 375 -7.24 -50.64 -7.92
N LEU A 376 -6.83 -50.19 -6.72
CA LEU A 376 -7.73 -49.56 -5.76
C LEU A 376 -7.79 -48.05 -6.00
N ILE A 377 -8.99 -47.49 -6.01
CA ILE A 377 -9.19 -46.04 -5.95
C ILE A 377 -9.63 -45.71 -4.53
N THR A 378 -8.84 -44.90 -3.83
CA THR A 378 -9.16 -44.45 -2.46
C THR A 378 -8.83 -42.98 -2.28
N SER A 379 -9.12 -42.41 -1.12
CA SER A 379 -8.88 -41.00 -0.81
C SER A 379 -8.65 -40.83 0.69
N SER A 380 -8.29 -39.62 1.09
CA SER A 380 -8.08 -39.29 2.50
C SER A 380 -9.39 -39.30 3.31
N VAL A 381 -10.45 -38.68 2.80
CA VAL A 381 -11.73 -38.46 3.48
C VAL A 381 -12.94 -38.72 2.57
N GLN A 382 -14.14 -38.77 3.17
CA GLN A 382 -15.37 -38.96 2.40
C GLN A 382 -15.60 -37.81 1.42
N GLY A 383 -16.17 -38.12 0.24
CA GLY A 383 -16.64 -37.11 -0.69
C GLY A 383 -15.63 -36.62 -1.72
N GLU A 384 -14.38 -37.06 -1.73
CA GLU A 384 -13.37 -36.61 -2.71
C GLU A 384 -13.59 -37.13 -4.15
N GLY A 385 -14.59 -38.00 -4.36
CA GLY A 385 -15.04 -38.47 -5.66
C GLY A 385 -14.35 -39.74 -6.18
N LYS A 386 -13.98 -40.64 -5.27
CA LYS A 386 -13.46 -42.00 -5.52
C LYS A 386 -14.35 -42.76 -6.52
N THR A 387 -15.62 -42.99 -6.17
CA THR A 387 -16.60 -43.71 -6.99
C THR A 387 -16.72 -43.13 -8.40
N PHE A 388 -16.75 -41.80 -8.52
CA PHE A 388 -16.79 -41.13 -9.80
C PHE A 388 -15.54 -41.44 -10.63
N LEU A 389 -14.35 -41.33 -10.04
CA LEU A 389 -13.11 -41.66 -10.73
C LEU A 389 -13.06 -43.15 -11.13
N THR A 390 -13.44 -44.05 -10.22
CA THR A 390 -13.46 -45.51 -10.44
C THR A 390 -14.35 -45.90 -11.63
N ILE A 391 -15.58 -45.40 -11.66
CA ILE A 391 -16.57 -45.72 -12.72
C ILE A 391 -16.07 -45.23 -14.08
N ASN A 392 -15.60 -43.99 -14.17
CA ASN A 392 -15.18 -43.41 -15.44
C ASN A 392 -13.88 -44.03 -15.96
N LEU A 393 -12.93 -44.38 -15.08
CA LEU A 393 -11.75 -45.17 -15.48
C LEU A 393 -12.15 -46.53 -16.04
N ALA A 394 -13.07 -47.25 -15.37
CA ALA A 394 -13.55 -48.54 -15.85
C ALA A 394 -14.20 -48.45 -17.24
N LEU A 395 -15.03 -47.42 -17.46
CA LEU A 395 -15.66 -47.16 -18.76
C LEU A 395 -14.63 -46.84 -19.85
N VAL A 396 -13.62 -46.02 -19.57
CA VAL A 396 -12.56 -45.66 -20.55
C VAL A 396 -11.72 -46.87 -20.97
N PHE A 397 -11.47 -47.80 -20.05
CA PHE A 397 -10.77 -49.06 -20.35
C PHE A 397 -11.65 -50.03 -21.15
N ALA A 398 -12.93 -50.18 -20.77
CA ALA A 398 -13.87 -51.05 -21.48
C ALA A 398 -14.13 -50.59 -22.93
N GLN A 399 -14.18 -49.28 -23.15
CA GLN A 399 -14.30 -48.67 -24.48
C GLN A 399 -13.10 -48.96 -25.41
N LEU A 400 -11.92 -49.25 -24.86
CA LEU A 400 -10.76 -49.71 -25.64
C LEU A 400 -10.83 -51.20 -26.01
N GLY A 401 -11.89 -51.91 -25.61
CA GLY A 401 -12.05 -53.34 -25.86
C GLY A 401 -11.41 -54.24 -24.78
N GLN A 402 -10.85 -53.67 -23.71
CA GLN A 402 -10.31 -54.47 -22.61
C GLN A 402 -11.43 -55.04 -21.75
N LYS A 403 -11.26 -56.28 -21.26
CA LYS A 403 -12.19 -56.90 -20.30
C LYS A 403 -11.98 -56.28 -18.93
N VAL A 404 -12.93 -55.49 -18.48
CA VAL A 404 -12.86 -54.74 -17.21
C VAL A 404 -13.84 -55.30 -16.18
N LEU A 405 -13.36 -55.45 -14.95
CA LEU A 405 -14.20 -55.67 -13.77
C LEU A 405 -14.19 -54.45 -12.87
N LEU A 406 -15.38 -53.96 -12.54
CA LEU A 406 -15.59 -52.91 -11.55
C LEU A 406 -16.14 -53.50 -10.25
N ILE A 407 -15.46 -53.32 -9.12
CA ILE A 407 -15.87 -53.88 -7.82
C ILE A 407 -16.27 -52.75 -6.86
N ASP A 408 -17.44 -52.89 -6.23
CA ASP A 408 -17.92 -51.99 -5.17
C ASP A 408 -17.28 -52.37 -3.83
N GLY A 409 -16.07 -51.88 -3.58
CA GLY A 409 -15.28 -52.18 -2.39
C GLY A 409 -15.69 -51.38 -1.15
N ASP A 410 -16.50 -50.33 -1.30
CA ASP A 410 -17.13 -49.60 -0.18
C ASP A 410 -18.43 -50.30 0.23
N LEU A 411 -18.27 -51.37 1.01
CA LEU A 411 -19.39 -52.14 1.56
C LEU A 411 -20.27 -51.31 2.52
N ARG A 412 -19.81 -50.13 2.97
CA ARG A 412 -20.52 -49.27 3.93
C ARG A 412 -21.47 -48.30 3.23
N ARG A 413 -21.03 -47.74 2.11
CA ARG A 413 -21.81 -46.79 1.31
C ARG A 413 -21.76 -47.17 -0.19
N PRO A 414 -22.29 -48.35 -0.55
CA PRO A 414 -22.18 -48.85 -1.92
C PRO A 414 -22.89 -47.93 -2.90
N GLY A 415 -22.22 -47.63 -4.02
CA GLY A 415 -22.68 -46.67 -5.02
C GLY A 415 -22.81 -47.23 -6.42
N ILE A 416 -22.13 -48.33 -6.74
CA ILE A 416 -21.96 -48.80 -8.12
C ILE A 416 -23.26 -49.34 -8.70
N HIS A 417 -24.03 -50.08 -7.90
CA HIS A 417 -25.33 -50.60 -8.30
C HIS A 417 -26.30 -49.49 -8.77
N LYS A 418 -26.23 -48.28 -8.17
CA LYS A 418 -27.09 -47.15 -8.57
C LYS A 418 -26.65 -46.58 -9.91
N ALA A 419 -25.34 -46.45 -10.10
CA ALA A 419 -24.80 -45.93 -11.34
C ALA A 419 -25.16 -46.82 -12.53
N PHE A 420 -25.06 -48.14 -12.39
CA PHE A 420 -25.29 -49.08 -13.50
C PHE A 420 -26.70 -49.72 -13.51
N ASN A 421 -27.58 -49.35 -12.58
CA ASN A 421 -28.92 -49.94 -12.41
C ASN A 421 -28.89 -51.49 -12.31
N LEU A 422 -28.06 -52.01 -11.40
CA LEU A 422 -27.82 -53.45 -11.22
C LEU A 422 -28.56 -54.02 -10.01
N SER A 423 -28.82 -55.33 -10.03
CA SER A 423 -29.49 -56.03 -8.93
C SER A 423 -28.60 -56.10 -7.68
N LYS A 424 -29.21 -56.00 -6.51
CA LYS A 424 -28.54 -56.12 -5.19
C LYS A 424 -28.73 -57.46 -4.52
N GLU A 425 -29.51 -58.37 -5.10
CA GLU A 425 -29.95 -59.59 -4.42
C GLU A 425 -28.77 -60.49 -4.01
N ARG A 426 -27.69 -60.49 -4.79
CA ARG A 426 -26.46 -61.21 -4.49
C ARG A 426 -25.26 -60.37 -4.93
N GLY A 427 -24.28 -60.21 -4.05
CA GLY A 427 -23.11 -59.39 -4.29
C GLY A 427 -21.86 -59.85 -3.55
N LEU A 428 -20.90 -58.94 -3.48
CA LEU A 428 -19.59 -59.15 -2.87
C LEU A 428 -19.69 -59.54 -1.38
N SER A 429 -20.54 -58.88 -0.61
CA SER A 429 -20.71 -59.16 0.82
C SER A 429 -21.24 -60.57 1.07
N ASP A 430 -22.17 -61.04 0.23
CA ASP A 430 -22.77 -62.37 0.35
C ASP A 430 -21.71 -63.46 0.11
N PHE A 431 -20.79 -63.26 -0.85
CA PHE A 431 -19.66 -64.15 -1.06
C PHE A 431 -18.65 -64.10 0.11
N LEU A 432 -18.29 -62.90 0.57
CA LEU A 432 -17.37 -62.75 1.69
C LEU A 432 -17.94 -63.42 2.96
N ALA A 433 -19.24 -63.33 3.20
CA ALA A 433 -19.90 -63.98 4.33
C ALA A 433 -20.03 -65.50 4.15
N HIS A 434 -20.58 -65.97 3.02
CA HIS A 434 -21.06 -67.34 2.87
C HIS A 434 -20.45 -68.14 1.72
N GLY A 435 -19.76 -67.47 0.80
CA GLY A 435 -19.11 -68.10 -0.35
C GLY A 435 -18.07 -69.13 0.06
N LYS A 436 -18.04 -70.26 -0.64
CA LYS A 436 -17.12 -71.38 -0.38
C LYS A 436 -16.10 -71.53 -1.50
N ASP A 437 -16.52 -71.33 -2.74
CA ASP A 437 -15.67 -71.52 -3.92
C ASP A 437 -15.61 -70.26 -4.79
N PRO A 438 -14.41 -69.80 -5.21
CA PRO A 438 -14.27 -68.64 -6.11
C PRO A 438 -15.02 -68.75 -7.45
N SER A 439 -15.38 -69.95 -7.92
CA SER A 439 -16.24 -70.14 -9.09
C SER A 439 -17.65 -69.53 -8.92
N GLU A 440 -18.12 -69.37 -7.67
CA GLU A 440 -19.38 -68.67 -7.39
C GLU A 440 -19.33 -67.21 -7.86
N LEU A 441 -18.15 -66.59 -7.91
CA LEU A 441 -17.96 -65.19 -8.32
C LEU A 441 -18.37 -64.95 -9.78
N ASP A 442 -18.35 -65.98 -10.64
CA ASP A 442 -18.83 -65.88 -12.02
C ASP A 442 -20.34 -65.58 -12.08
N SER A 443 -21.11 -66.08 -11.11
CA SER A 443 -22.55 -65.79 -10.99
C SER A 443 -22.85 -64.46 -10.30
N ILE A 444 -21.88 -63.90 -9.58
CA ILE A 444 -22.03 -62.65 -8.82
C ILE A 444 -21.61 -61.43 -9.66
N ALA A 445 -20.66 -61.60 -10.58
CA ALA A 445 -20.25 -60.56 -11.51
C ALA A 445 -21.31 -60.35 -12.61
N GLN A 446 -22.03 -59.23 -12.52
CA GLN A 446 -23.13 -58.90 -13.41
C GLN A 446 -22.62 -58.19 -14.67
N ASP A 447 -23.22 -58.49 -15.80
CA ASP A 447 -23.02 -57.74 -17.03
C ASP A 447 -23.62 -56.34 -16.90
N THR A 448 -22.92 -55.34 -17.44
CA THR A 448 -23.43 -53.97 -17.52
C THR A 448 -23.98 -53.69 -18.92
N ALA A 449 -24.64 -52.54 -19.09
CA ALA A 449 -25.05 -52.06 -20.41
C ALA A 449 -23.86 -51.75 -21.36
N PHE A 450 -22.62 -51.77 -20.85
CA PHE A 450 -21.41 -51.46 -21.60
C PHE A 450 -20.66 -52.74 -21.99
N PRO A 451 -20.34 -52.93 -23.29
CA PRO A 451 -19.51 -54.03 -23.74
C PRO A 451 -18.18 -54.09 -22.99
N ASN A 452 -17.71 -55.30 -22.69
CA ASN A 452 -16.46 -55.57 -21.99
C ASN A 452 -16.37 -55.05 -20.54
N LEU A 453 -17.47 -54.57 -19.96
CA LEU A 453 -17.52 -54.14 -18.56
C LEU A 453 -18.49 -55.00 -17.75
N LYS A 454 -17.96 -55.73 -16.76
CA LYS A 454 -18.74 -56.38 -15.71
C LYS A 454 -18.59 -55.62 -14.40
N ALA A 455 -19.61 -55.70 -13.54
CA ALA A 455 -19.60 -55.09 -12.22
C ALA A 455 -19.96 -56.09 -11.12
N MET A 456 -19.23 -56.02 -10.02
CA MET A 456 -19.49 -56.76 -8.79
C MET A 456 -19.93 -55.78 -7.71
N VAL A 457 -21.24 -55.73 -7.48
CA VAL A 457 -21.85 -54.81 -6.51
C VAL A 457 -21.69 -55.34 -5.08
N CYS A 458 -21.90 -54.49 -4.07
CA CYS A 458 -21.83 -54.89 -2.66
C CYS A 458 -22.80 -56.03 -2.32
N GLY A 459 -24.04 -56.00 -2.81
CA GLY A 459 -25.10 -56.93 -2.39
C GLY A 459 -25.80 -56.42 -1.13
N THR A 460 -26.06 -57.33 -0.19
CA THR A 460 -26.63 -56.96 1.11
C THR A 460 -25.59 -56.25 1.97
N VAL A 461 -25.85 -55.02 2.41
CA VAL A 461 -24.91 -54.26 3.26
C VAL A 461 -24.65 -55.01 4.57
N PRO A 462 -23.41 -55.47 4.84
CA PRO A 462 -23.13 -56.28 6.01
C PRO A 462 -22.96 -55.42 7.28
N PRO A 463 -23.24 -55.96 8.48
CA PRO A 463 -23.04 -55.23 9.73
C PRO A 463 -21.55 -54.98 10.03
N ASN A 464 -20.66 -55.93 9.65
CA ASN A 464 -19.22 -55.89 9.96
C ASN A 464 -18.34 -55.95 8.68
N PRO A 465 -18.29 -54.89 7.84
CA PRO A 465 -17.49 -54.89 6.61
C PRO A 465 -16.02 -55.24 6.78
N SER A 466 -15.34 -54.67 7.78
CA SER A 466 -13.90 -54.84 7.97
C SER A 466 -13.52 -56.29 8.30
N GLU A 467 -14.35 -56.98 9.08
CA GLU A 467 -14.15 -58.39 9.43
C GLU A 467 -14.23 -59.26 8.18
N LEU A 468 -15.23 -59.03 7.33
CA LEU A 468 -15.39 -59.75 6.06
C LEU A 468 -14.21 -59.54 5.11
N LEU A 469 -13.71 -58.30 5.00
CA LEU A 469 -12.56 -57.95 4.16
C LEU A 469 -11.24 -58.51 4.70
N SER A 470 -11.14 -58.79 5.99
CA SER A 470 -9.92 -59.36 6.61
C SER A 470 -9.72 -60.85 6.34
N THR A 471 -10.72 -61.53 5.75
CA THR A 471 -10.67 -62.96 5.47
C THR A 471 -9.80 -63.29 4.25
N PRO A 472 -9.27 -64.53 4.13
CA PRO A 472 -8.52 -64.97 2.95
C PRO A 472 -9.32 -64.90 1.64
N LYS A 473 -10.66 -64.78 1.71
CA LYS A 473 -11.53 -64.65 0.54
C LYS A 473 -11.24 -63.40 -0.27
N LEU A 474 -10.75 -62.32 0.35
CA LEU A 474 -10.37 -61.10 -0.37
C LEU A 474 -9.24 -61.36 -1.38
N GLY A 475 -8.24 -62.15 -0.98
CA GLY A 475 -7.17 -62.60 -1.87
C GLY A 475 -7.70 -63.49 -2.99
N ALA A 476 -8.62 -64.41 -2.67
CA ALA A 476 -9.25 -65.27 -3.66
C ALA A 476 -10.04 -64.48 -4.72
N ILE A 477 -10.75 -63.41 -4.32
CA ILE A 477 -11.43 -62.49 -5.26
C ILE A 477 -10.42 -61.80 -6.16
N ALA A 478 -9.33 -61.26 -5.60
CA ALA A 478 -8.31 -60.56 -6.37
C ALA A 478 -7.57 -61.48 -7.35
N GLU A 479 -7.34 -62.75 -7.00
CA GLU A 479 -6.78 -63.75 -7.91
C GLU A 479 -7.77 -64.18 -8.99
N TRP A 480 -9.02 -64.47 -8.62
CA TRP A 480 -10.07 -64.82 -9.57
C TRP A 480 -10.27 -63.72 -10.61
N ALA A 481 -10.30 -62.46 -10.18
CA ALA A 481 -10.45 -61.31 -11.05
C ALA A 481 -9.26 -61.14 -11.99
N GLY A 482 -8.03 -61.27 -11.46
CA GLY A 482 -6.80 -61.13 -12.26
C GLY A 482 -6.61 -62.20 -13.34
N ARG A 483 -7.29 -63.35 -13.25
CA ARG A 483 -7.26 -64.41 -14.27
C ARG A 483 -8.28 -64.19 -15.41
N ARG A 484 -9.33 -63.40 -15.19
CA ARG A 484 -10.47 -63.27 -16.11
C ARG A 484 -10.56 -61.91 -16.80
N PHE A 485 -10.01 -60.88 -16.18
CA PHE A 485 -10.12 -59.51 -16.63
C PHE A 485 -8.73 -58.93 -16.88
N ASP A 486 -8.63 -58.13 -17.94
CA ASP A 486 -7.41 -57.41 -18.30
C ASP A 486 -7.14 -56.28 -17.28
N GLN A 487 -8.22 -55.66 -16.80
CA GLN A 487 -8.18 -54.58 -15.80
C GLN A 487 -9.26 -54.76 -14.74
N VAL A 488 -8.92 -54.51 -13.48
CA VAL A 488 -9.83 -54.55 -12.33
C VAL A 488 -9.72 -53.24 -11.56
N PHE A 489 -10.84 -52.54 -11.39
CA PHE A 489 -10.93 -51.33 -10.58
C PHE A 489 -11.81 -51.58 -9.36
N VAL A 490 -11.30 -51.24 -8.18
CA VAL A 490 -12.03 -51.36 -6.92
C VAL A 490 -12.33 -49.98 -6.37
N ASP A 491 -13.61 -49.67 -6.16
CA ASP A 491 -14.02 -48.46 -5.47
C ASP A 491 -13.83 -48.61 -3.96
N GLY A 492 -12.87 -47.91 -3.40
CA GLY A 492 -12.49 -48.04 -1.99
C GLY A 492 -13.22 -47.10 -1.05
N THR A 493 -13.16 -47.42 0.24
CA THR A 493 -13.49 -46.50 1.33
C THR A 493 -12.41 -45.41 1.45
N PRO A 494 -12.69 -44.27 2.10
CA PRO A 494 -11.64 -43.34 2.49
C PRO A 494 -10.76 -43.91 3.62
N VAL A 495 -9.47 -43.52 3.64
CA VAL A 495 -8.49 -43.95 4.65
C VAL A 495 -8.78 -43.40 6.05
N PHE A 496 -9.47 -42.25 6.15
CA PHE A 496 -10.03 -41.77 7.40
C PHE A 496 -11.55 -41.71 7.31
N PRO A 497 -12.27 -42.16 8.36
CA PRO A 497 -11.77 -42.66 9.66
C PRO A 497 -11.47 -44.18 9.71
N ILE A 498 -11.47 -44.90 8.59
CA ILE A 498 -11.59 -46.38 8.55
C ILE A 498 -10.39 -47.03 7.82
N THR A 499 -10.09 -48.30 8.11
CA THR A 499 -8.94 -49.03 7.56
C THR A 499 -9.26 -49.98 6.39
N ASP A 500 -10.50 -50.03 5.87
CA ASP A 500 -10.90 -50.99 4.82
C ASP A 500 -10.08 -50.82 3.53
N ALA A 501 -9.69 -49.58 3.20
CA ALA A 501 -8.81 -49.29 2.06
C ALA A 501 -7.43 -49.97 2.19
N ILE A 502 -6.94 -50.18 3.42
CA ILE A 502 -5.66 -50.85 3.66
C ILE A 502 -5.80 -52.36 3.34
N LEU A 503 -6.92 -52.98 3.70
CA LEU A 503 -7.18 -54.39 3.42
C LEU A 503 -7.23 -54.65 1.91
N TRP A 504 -7.98 -53.82 1.18
CA TRP A 504 -7.99 -53.86 -0.28
C TRP A 504 -6.60 -53.61 -0.89
N GLY A 505 -5.89 -52.58 -0.43
CA GLY A 505 -4.60 -52.22 -0.99
C GLY A 505 -3.55 -53.33 -0.87
N ARG A 506 -3.63 -54.19 0.16
CA ARG A 506 -2.74 -55.36 0.32
C ARG A 506 -3.05 -56.51 -0.64
N ALA A 507 -4.30 -56.62 -1.10
CA ALA A 507 -4.74 -57.68 -2.02
C ALA A 507 -4.57 -57.31 -3.51
N LEU A 508 -4.27 -56.05 -3.80
CA LEU A 508 -4.26 -55.47 -5.15
C LEU A 508 -2.84 -55.04 -5.57
N ASP A 509 -2.65 -54.68 -6.85
CA ASP A 509 -1.32 -54.37 -7.40
C ASP A 509 -0.87 -52.93 -7.08
N GLY A 510 -1.81 -52.00 -6.88
CA GLY A 510 -1.50 -50.62 -6.55
C GLY A 510 -2.73 -49.76 -6.26
N VAL A 511 -2.46 -48.53 -5.83
CA VAL A 511 -3.48 -47.56 -5.41
C VAL A 511 -3.36 -46.26 -6.18
N ILE A 512 -4.48 -45.75 -6.67
CA ILE A 512 -4.64 -44.36 -7.10
C ILE A 512 -5.27 -43.56 -5.96
N PHE A 513 -4.57 -42.50 -5.54
CA PHE A 513 -5.00 -41.65 -4.43
C PHE A 513 -5.74 -40.42 -4.93
N VAL A 514 -7.04 -40.32 -4.64
CA VAL A 514 -7.86 -39.19 -5.05
C VAL A 514 -7.78 -38.08 -4.01
N VAL A 515 -7.56 -36.85 -4.46
CA VAL A 515 -7.55 -35.66 -3.60
C VAL A 515 -8.54 -34.65 -4.16
N GLN A 516 -9.41 -34.10 -3.31
CA GLN A 516 -10.30 -33.02 -3.74
C GLN A 516 -9.56 -31.68 -3.82
N TYR A 517 -9.67 -30.98 -4.97
CA TYR A 517 -9.16 -29.62 -5.17
C TYR A 517 -9.66 -28.67 -4.07
N GLY A 518 -8.71 -28.13 -3.29
CA GLY A 518 -8.97 -27.16 -2.22
C GLY A 518 -9.88 -27.66 -1.09
N GLY A 519 -10.25 -28.94 -1.08
CA GLY A 519 -11.24 -29.50 -0.16
C GLY A 519 -10.65 -30.19 1.07
N VAL A 520 -9.35 -30.50 1.04
CA VAL A 520 -8.66 -31.22 2.11
C VAL A 520 -7.36 -30.53 2.46
N HIS A 521 -7.08 -30.41 3.76
CA HIS A 521 -5.78 -29.96 4.27
C HIS A 521 -4.69 -30.97 3.93
N ALA A 522 -3.56 -30.51 3.39
CA ALA A 522 -2.45 -31.35 2.98
C ALA A 522 -1.99 -32.31 4.07
N ASN A 523 -1.93 -31.86 5.34
CA ASN A 523 -1.53 -32.69 6.47
C ASN A 523 -2.42 -33.95 6.64
N LEU A 524 -3.72 -33.86 6.35
CA LEU A 524 -4.62 -35.01 6.45
C LEU A 524 -4.40 -35.98 5.29
N ALA A 525 -4.19 -35.46 4.08
CA ALA A 525 -3.86 -36.25 2.90
C ALA A 525 -2.50 -36.96 3.05
N VAL A 526 -1.48 -36.28 3.60
CA VAL A 526 -0.17 -36.85 3.93
C VAL A 526 -0.31 -37.99 4.95
N LYS A 527 -1.09 -37.80 6.03
CA LYS A 527 -1.33 -38.85 7.01
C LYS A 527 -2.05 -40.07 6.41
N ALA A 528 -2.99 -39.85 5.49
CA ALA A 528 -3.72 -40.92 4.82
C ALA A 528 -2.79 -41.72 3.89
N LYS A 529 -1.99 -41.02 3.09
CA LYS A 529 -0.91 -41.62 2.28
C LYS A 529 0.04 -42.44 3.16
N GLN A 530 0.51 -41.87 4.27
CA GLN A 530 1.45 -42.54 5.17
C GLN A 530 0.87 -43.84 5.74
N LYS A 531 -0.40 -43.83 6.18
CA LYS A 531 -1.09 -45.06 6.62
C LYS A 531 -1.14 -46.15 5.55
N LEU A 532 -1.37 -45.78 4.28
CA LEU A 532 -1.36 -46.74 3.18
C LEU A 532 0.05 -47.32 2.97
N MET A 533 1.08 -46.46 3.00
CA MET A 533 2.47 -46.89 2.83
C MET A 533 2.98 -47.76 4.00
N GLU A 534 2.63 -47.42 5.24
CA GLU A 534 2.90 -48.25 6.44
C GLU A 534 2.21 -49.62 6.33
N GLY A 535 1.07 -49.68 5.64
CA GLY A 535 0.38 -50.92 5.27
C GLY A 535 1.11 -51.76 4.21
N GLY A 536 2.26 -51.32 3.69
CA GLY A 536 3.04 -51.98 2.64
C GLY A 536 2.46 -51.79 1.24
N ILE A 537 1.61 -50.78 1.03
CA ILE A 537 0.85 -50.60 -0.20
C ILE A 537 1.56 -49.64 -1.14
N LYS A 538 1.67 -50.03 -2.42
CA LYS A 538 2.26 -49.18 -3.47
C LYS A 538 1.24 -48.15 -3.97
N LEU A 539 1.56 -46.87 -3.80
CA LEU A 539 0.79 -45.76 -4.37
C LEU A 539 1.35 -45.44 -5.75
N ALA A 540 0.52 -45.58 -6.78
CA ALA A 540 0.90 -45.33 -8.17
C ALA A 540 0.98 -43.84 -8.49
N GLY A 541 0.18 -43.04 -7.80
CA GLY A 541 0.11 -41.61 -7.98
C GLY A 541 -1.19 -41.05 -7.42
N ALA A 542 -1.39 -39.75 -7.61
CA ALA A 542 -2.57 -39.05 -7.14
C ALA A 542 -3.30 -38.32 -8.27
N VAL A 543 -4.62 -38.23 -8.13
CA VAL A 543 -5.51 -37.51 -9.05
C VAL A 543 -6.20 -36.38 -8.30
N LEU A 544 -6.12 -35.17 -8.86
CA LEU A 544 -6.78 -34.00 -8.31
C LEU A 544 -8.19 -33.87 -8.88
N ASN A 545 -9.21 -34.13 -8.07
CA ASN A 545 -10.60 -34.16 -8.51
C ASN A 545 -11.38 -32.90 -8.12
N LYS A 546 -12.45 -32.61 -8.86
CA LYS A 546 -13.32 -31.44 -8.71
C LYS A 546 -12.58 -30.11 -8.87
N VAL A 547 -11.61 -30.04 -9.78
CA VAL A 547 -10.93 -28.79 -10.12
C VAL A 547 -11.95 -27.78 -10.64
N VAL A 548 -11.96 -26.59 -10.04
CA VAL A 548 -12.84 -25.49 -10.47
C VAL A 548 -12.09 -24.68 -11.52
N LEU A 549 -12.63 -24.61 -12.74
CA LEU A 549 -12.14 -23.72 -13.79
C LEU A 549 -12.67 -22.31 -13.52
N GLU A 550 -12.08 -21.61 -12.55
CA GLU A 550 -12.32 -20.18 -12.40
C GLU A 550 -11.38 -19.43 -13.34
N GLY A 551 -11.98 -18.76 -14.34
CA GLY A 551 -11.25 -18.00 -15.34
C GLY A 551 -10.37 -16.93 -14.69
N ARG A 552 -9.10 -16.90 -15.14
CA ARG A 552 -8.00 -15.99 -14.79
C ARG A 552 -7.03 -16.54 -13.75
N GLY A 553 -5.98 -17.17 -14.29
CA GLY A 553 -4.64 -17.15 -13.69
C GLY A 553 -4.22 -18.46 -13.05
N TYR A 554 -3.69 -19.39 -13.85
CA TYR A 554 -2.63 -20.29 -13.41
C TYR A 554 -1.68 -20.60 -14.58
N GLY A 555 -0.42 -20.19 -14.37
CA GLY A 555 0.69 -20.42 -15.29
C GLY A 555 0.99 -21.91 -15.46
N TYR A 556 1.62 -22.21 -16.60
CA TYR A 556 1.99 -23.52 -17.12
C TYR A 556 0.86 -24.33 -17.78
N TYR A 557 -0.29 -24.54 -17.14
CA TYR A 557 -1.38 -25.31 -17.77
C TYR A 557 -2.11 -24.54 -18.87
N ASP A 558 -2.26 -23.21 -18.76
CA ASP A 558 -2.90 -22.38 -19.78
C ASP A 558 -2.15 -22.41 -21.12
N ARG A 559 -0.82 -22.63 -21.10
CA ARG A 559 -0.02 -22.74 -22.33
C ARG A 559 -0.25 -24.07 -23.05
N TYR A 560 -0.51 -25.15 -22.32
CA TYR A 560 -0.91 -26.44 -22.91
C TYR A 560 -2.38 -26.42 -23.35
N TYR A 561 -3.26 -25.76 -22.57
CA TYR A 561 -4.67 -25.58 -22.93
C TYR A 561 -4.88 -24.69 -24.16
N HIS A 562 -4.10 -23.61 -24.32
CA HIS A 562 -4.12 -22.80 -25.54
C HIS A 562 -3.52 -23.52 -26.75
N TYR A 563 -2.52 -24.40 -26.54
CA TYR A 563 -1.94 -25.21 -27.61
C TYR A 563 -2.96 -26.24 -28.15
N TYR A 564 -3.79 -26.82 -27.28
CA TYR A 564 -4.88 -27.70 -27.69
C TYR A 564 -6.01 -26.93 -28.39
N GLN A 565 -6.40 -25.74 -27.91
CA GLN A 565 -7.35 -24.88 -28.65
C GLN A 565 -6.82 -24.51 -30.04
N TYR A 566 -5.51 -24.25 -30.18
CA TYR A 566 -4.89 -23.96 -31.46
C TYR A 566 -4.92 -25.16 -32.42
N TYR A 567 -4.64 -26.38 -31.95
CA TYR A 567 -4.76 -27.60 -32.76
C TYR A 567 -6.21 -27.90 -33.21
N HIS A 568 -7.20 -27.57 -32.39
CA HIS A 568 -8.60 -27.74 -32.76
C HIS A 568 -9.07 -26.73 -33.81
N TYR A 569 -8.54 -25.50 -33.81
CA TYR A 569 -8.85 -24.49 -34.82
C TYR A 569 -8.41 -24.90 -36.24
N TYR A 570 -7.23 -25.51 -36.40
CA TYR A 570 -6.76 -25.99 -37.71
C TYR A 570 -7.45 -27.28 -38.19
N ARG A 571 -7.92 -28.13 -37.27
CA ARG A 571 -8.64 -29.36 -37.65
C ARG A 571 -10.05 -29.08 -38.17
N ASP A 572 -10.69 -28.01 -37.71
CA ASP A 572 -11.99 -27.57 -38.22
C ASP A 572 -11.87 -26.96 -39.64
N GLU A 573 -10.78 -26.28 -39.96
CA GLU A 573 -10.51 -25.81 -41.34
C GLU A 573 -10.30 -26.96 -42.34
N GLU A 574 -9.70 -28.08 -41.92
CA GLU A 574 -9.54 -29.26 -42.80
C GLU A 574 -10.85 -30.03 -42.98
N ARG A 575 -11.68 -30.10 -41.92
CA ARG A 575 -12.96 -30.83 -41.95
C ARG A 575 -14.06 -30.10 -42.71
N ASP A 576 -14.01 -28.77 -42.79
CA ASP A 576 -14.90 -27.99 -43.66
C ASP A 576 -14.46 -28.01 -45.13
N LYS A 577 -13.17 -28.21 -45.43
CA LYS A 577 -12.69 -28.43 -46.79
C LYS A 577 -13.13 -29.79 -47.35
N ASP A 578 -13.17 -30.83 -46.52
CA ASP A 578 -13.52 -32.19 -46.94
C ASP A 578 -15.04 -32.40 -47.13
N LYS A 579 -15.87 -31.55 -46.53
CA LYS A 579 -17.33 -31.54 -46.77
C LYS A 579 -17.74 -30.73 -48.00
N GLY A 580 -16.87 -29.88 -48.52
CA GLY A 580 -17.10 -29.09 -49.73
C GLY A 580 -16.85 -29.85 -51.04
N SER A 581 -16.07 -30.94 -51.01
CA SER A 581 -15.62 -31.68 -52.21
C SER A 581 -16.53 -32.84 -52.63
N SER A 582 -17.51 -33.25 -51.81
CA SER A 582 -18.39 -34.40 -52.11
C SER A 582 -19.72 -34.03 -52.80
N LYS A 583 -19.89 -32.81 -53.32
CA LYS A 583 -21.13 -32.37 -54.00
C LYS A 583 -21.02 -32.09 -55.50
N LEU A 584 -19.94 -32.52 -56.14
CA LEU A 584 -19.78 -32.42 -57.60
C LEU A 584 -19.14 -33.71 -58.12
N VAL A 585 -19.96 -34.74 -58.37
CA VAL A 585 -20.03 -35.58 -59.59
C VAL A 585 -21.39 -36.27 -59.60
#